data_AF-A0A934CYM2-F1
#
_entry.id   AF-A0A934CYM2-F1
#
_cell.length_a   1.000
_cell.length_b   1.000
_cell.length_c   1.000
_cell.angle_alpha   90.00
_cell.angle_beta   90.00
_cell.angle_gamma   90.00
#
_symmetry.space_group_name_H-M   'P 1'
#
loop_
_entity.id
_entity.type
_entity.pdbx_description
1 polymer ?
#
loop_
_entity_poly.entity_id
_entity_poly.type
_entity_poly.pdbx_seq_one_letter_code
_entity_poly.pdbx_strand_id
1 'polypeptide(L)'
;MGVAEIALRDLKGKVAVLTRLNRIRVGNPGDWKSVGKGVCEFRIQQGPGYRIYFGKEKEDENRIVILLGGDKNSQKRDIAKAQDYWADYRGEK
;
A
#
# COMPACT_ATOMS: atom_id res chain seq x y z
N MET A 1 -2.31 1.25 -17.76
CA MET A 1 -2.02 2.06 -16.55
C MET A 1 -3.33 2.26 -15.79
N GLY A 2 -3.56 1.52 -14.71
CA GLY A 2 -4.68 1.81 -13.82
C GLY A 2 -4.39 3.10 -13.06
N VAL A 3 -5.32 4.07 -13.09
CA VAL A 3 -5.24 5.25 -12.24
C VAL A 3 -5.77 4.88 -10.85
N ALA A 4 -4.91 4.92 -9.84
CA ALA A 4 -5.36 4.84 -8.45
C ALA A 4 -5.93 6.21 -8.07
N GLU A 5 -7.23 6.27 -7.80
CA GLU A 5 -7.88 7.49 -7.33
C GLU A 5 -7.63 7.68 -5.82
N ILE A 6 -7.06 8.83 -5.44
CA ILE A 6 -6.75 9.13 -4.03
C ILE A 6 -7.85 10.01 -3.44
N ALA A 7 -8.82 9.38 -2.78
CA ALA A 7 -9.92 10.05 -2.09
C ALA A 7 -9.54 10.47 -0.65
N LEU A 8 -8.60 11.41 -0.50
CA LEU A 8 -8.21 11.99 0.80
C LEU A 8 -8.62 13.47 0.90
N ARG A 9 -9.28 13.89 1.99
CA ARG A 9 -9.59 15.33 2.19
C ARG A 9 -8.38 16.15 2.64
N ASP A 10 -7.45 15.51 3.34
CA ASP A 10 -6.19 16.11 3.80
C ASP A 10 -5.21 16.29 2.62
N LEU A 11 -4.99 17.55 2.23
CA LEU A 11 -4.11 17.91 1.11
C LEU A 11 -2.64 17.56 1.39
N LYS A 12 -2.16 17.74 2.63
CA LYS A 12 -0.77 17.39 2.99
C LYS A 12 -0.58 15.88 2.93
N GLY A 13 -1.56 15.12 3.40
CA GLY A 13 -1.63 13.67 3.26
C GLY A 13 -1.60 13.20 1.81
N LYS A 14 -2.44 13.80 0.95
CA LYS A 14 -2.45 13.53 -0.51
C LYS A 14 -1.07 13.69 -1.12
N VAL A 15 -0.41 14.82 -0.87
CA VAL A 15 0.93 15.08 -1.40
C VAL A 15 1.92 14.05 -0.88
N ALA A 16 1.92 13.75 0.41
CA ALA A 16 2.84 12.77 0.99
C ALA A 16 2.66 11.35 0.40
N VAL A 17 1.41 10.93 0.17
CA VAL A 17 1.09 9.65 -0.49
C VAL A 17 1.59 9.65 -1.94
N LEU A 18 1.29 10.69 -2.72
CA LEU A 18 1.75 10.81 -4.11
C LEU A 18 3.27 10.83 -4.21
N THR A 19 3.95 11.60 -3.35
CA THR A 19 5.42 11.63 -3.28
C THR A 19 5.98 10.25 -2.97
N ARG A 20 5.37 9.50 -2.03
CA ARG A 20 5.81 8.13 -1.71
C ARG A 20 5.65 7.20 -2.92
N LEU A 21 4.51 7.23 -3.60
CA LEU A 21 4.26 6.42 -4.80
C LEU A 21 5.25 6.74 -5.93
N ASN A 22 5.57 8.02 -6.15
CA ASN A 22 6.57 8.41 -7.13
C ASN A 22 7.98 7.92 -6.77
N ARG A 23 8.37 7.97 -5.49
CA ARG A 23 9.66 7.42 -5.05
C ARG A 23 9.74 5.90 -5.22
N ILE A 24 8.64 5.18 -4.96
CA ILE A 24 8.56 3.72 -5.19
C ILE A 24 8.79 3.40 -6.67
N ARG A 25 8.17 4.16 -7.59
CA ARG A 25 8.34 3.96 -9.05
C ARG A 25 9.78 4.08 -9.53
N VAL A 26 10.62 4.83 -8.82
CA VAL A 26 12.04 5.01 -9.16
C VAL A 26 12.98 4.20 -8.25
N GLY A 27 12.48 3.17 -7.58
CA GLY A 27 13.29 2.26 -6.78
C GLY A 27 13.68 2.77 -5.38
N ASN A 28 12.99 3.80 -4.87
CA ASN A 28 13.22 4.34 -3.53
C ASN A 28 11.97 4.17 -2.62
N PRO A 29 11.70 2.95 -2.12
CA PRO A 29 10.46 2.64 -1.40
C PRO A 29 10.31 3.35 -0.04
N GLY A 30 11.42 3.77 0.56
CA GLY A 30 11.46 4.29 1.93
C GLY A 30 11.00 3.25 2.96
N ASP A 31 10.30 3.72 4.00
CA ASP A 31 9.83 2.87 5.10
C ASP A 31 8.68 1.93 4.68
N TRP A 32 8.94 0.62 4.69
CA TRP A 32 7.96 -0.44 4.48
C TRP A 32 8.19 -1.65 5.39
N LYS A 33 7.16 -2.48 5.57
CA LYS A 33 7.23 -3.69 6.39
C LYS A 33 6.33 -4.80 5.83
N SER A 34 6.75 -6.06 5.95
CA SER A 34 5.85 -7.20 5.77
C SER A 34 4.81 -7.29 6.90
N VAL A 35 3.56 -7.55 6.53
CA VAL A 35 2.43 -7.76 7.46
C VAL A 35 1.84 -9.16 7.34
N GLY A 36 2.57 -10.08 6.69
CA GLY A 36 2.22 -11.50 6.58
C GLY A 36 1.36 -11.83 5.36
N LYS A 37 1.29 -13.14 5.05
CA LYS A 37 0.55 -13.71 3.90
C LYS A 37 0.88 -13.04 2.56
N GLY A 38 2.14 -12.68 2.34
CA GLY A 38 2.57 -12.03 1.08
C GLY A 38 2.20 -10.55 0.95
N VAL A 39 1.59 -9.94 1.98
CA VAL A 39 1.25 -8.51 2.00
C VAL A 39 2.30 -7.70 2.76
N CYS A 40 2.59 -6.52 2.24
CA CYS A 40 3.46 -5.51 2.83
C CYS A 40 2.70 -4.18 3.00
N GLU A 41 3.22 -3.28 3.84
CA GLU A 41 2.72 -1.92 3.99
C GLU A 41 3.83 -0.89 3.79
N PHE A 42 3.54 0.20 3.09
CA PHE A 42 4.32 1.43 3.16
C PHE A 42 3.81 2.30 4.31
N ARG A 43 4.73 2.84 5.11
CA ARG A 43 4.39 3.68 6.27
C ARG A 43 4.74 5.13 5.98
N ILE A 44 3.75 6.00 6.04
CA ILE A 44 3.89 7.44 5.81
C ILE A 44 3.44 8.14 7.09
N GLN A 45 4.35 8.87 7.75
CA GLN A 45 4.07 9.47 9.06
C GLN A 45 3.20 10.74 9.00
N GLN A 46 3.01 11.32 7.82
CA GLN A 46 2.22 12.54 7.65
C GLN A 46 0.76 12.35 8.13
N GLY A 47 0.22 13.35 8.84
CA GLY A 47 -1.18 13.38 9.27
C GLY A 47 -1.52 12.22 10.22
N PRO A 48 -2.60 11.45 10.00
CA PRO A 48 -2.99 10.31 10.85
C PRO A 48 -2.01 9.11 10.77
N GLY A 49 -0.96 9.21 9.94
CA GLY A 49 -0.04 8.12 9.67
C GLY A 49 -0.58 7.18 8.62
N TYR A 50 -0.60 7.61 7.36
CA TYR A 50 -1.10 6.82 6.23
C TYR A 50 -0.35 5.51 6.01
N ARG A 51 -1.08 4.53 5.47
CA ARG A 51 -0.60 3.20 5.08
C ARG A 51 -1.04 2.88 3.66
N ILE A 52 -0.15 2.27 2.89
CA ILE A 52 -0.47 1.72 1.57
C ILE A 52 -0.12 0.25 1.61
N TYR A 53 -1.11 -0.62 1.45
CA TYR A 53 -0.93 -2.06 1.48
C TYR A 53 -0.73 -2.59 0.06
N PHE A 54 0.22 -3.48 -0.09
CA PHE A 54 0.59 -4.01 -1.40
C PHE A 54 1.06 -5.46 -1.34
N GLY A 55 0.86 -6.17 -2.44
CA GLY A 55 1.46 -7.47 -2.71
C GLY A 55 2.67 -7.34 -3.63
N LYS A 56 3.57 -8.32 -3.54
CA LYS A 56 4.69 -8.53 -4.48
C LYS A 56 4.56 -9.93 -5.07
N GLU A 57 4.63 -10.03 -6.39
CA GLU A 57 4.72 -11.32 -7.08
C GLU A 57 6.11 -11.91 -6.83
N LYS A 58 6.22 -13.24 -6.80
CA LYS A 58 7.52 -13.91 -6.62
C LYS A 58 8.33 -13.90 -7.91
N GLU A 59 7.63 -13.86 -9.03
CA GLU A 59 8.14 -13.95 -10.39
C GLU A 59 8.68 -12.59 -10.89
N ASP A 60 8.22 -11.48 -10.30
CA ASP A 60 8.67 -10.12 -10.61
C ASP A 60 8.76 -9.28 -9.33
N GLU A 61 9.97 -9.19 -8.78
CA GLU A 61 10.26 -8.45 -7.54
C GLU A 61 10.07 -6.92 -7.67
N ASN A 62 10.06 -6.41 -8.91
CA ASN A 62 9.87 -4.99 -9.23
C ASN A 62 8.40 -4.64 -9.39
N ARG A 63 7.51 -5.63 -9.52
CA ARG A 63 6.07 -5.42 -9.63
C ARG A 63 5.41 -5.36 -8.26
N ILE A 64 4.75 -4.23 -8.02
CA ILE A 64 3.97 -3.98 -6.81
C ILE A 64 2.51 -3.84 -7.19
N VAL A 65 1.64 -4.59 -6.51
CA VAL A 65 0.18 -4.50 -6.65
C VAL A 65 -0.38 -3.76 -5.44
N ILE A 66 -0.90 -2.55 -5.63
CA ILE A 66 -1.57 -1.80 -4.56
C ILE A 66 -2.94 -2.43 -4.31
N LEU A 67 -3.20 -2.79 -3.05
CA LEU A 67 -4.40 -3.51 -2.64
C LEU A 67 -5.42 -2.56 -2.00
N LEU A 68 -4.96 -1.71 -1.09
CA LEU A 68 -5.76 -0.64 -0.49
C LEU A 68 -4.89 0.40 0.23
N GLY A 69 -5.49 1.55 0.51
CA GLY A 69 -4.93 2.58 1.39
C GLY A 69 -5.72 2.68 2.70
N GLY A 70 -5.06 3.16 3.75
CA GLY A 70 -5.65 3.37 5.06
C GLY A 70 -4.78 4.29 5.91
N ASP A 71 -5.01 4.28 7.23
CA ASP A 71 -4.18 4.99 8.19
C ASP A 71 -3.90 4.12 9.43
N LYS A 72 -3.12 4.68 10.35
CA LYS A 72 -2.70 3.96 11.56
C LYS A 72 -3.89 3.51 12.42
N ASN A 73 -5.02 4.22 12.41
CA ASN A 73 -6.18 3.91 13.25
C ASN A 73 -6.95 2.70 12.72
N SER A 74 -6.96 2.49 11.40
CA SER A 74 -7.63 1.34 10.76
C SER A 74 -6.71 0.15 10.46
N GLN A 75 -5.42 0.25 10.82
CA GLN A 75 -4.36 -0.69 10.40
C GLN A 75 -4.72 -2.17 10.57
N LYS A 76 -5.28 -2.59 11.71
CA LYS A 76 -5.61 -4.00 11.96
C LYS A 76 -6.64 -4.54 10.96
N ARG A 77 -7.71 -3.76 10.73
CA ARG A 77 -8.77 -4.11 9.78
C ARG A 77 -8.25 -4.11 8.35
N ASP A 78 -7.43 -3.12 8.03
CA ASP A 78 -6.89 -2.91 6.69
C ASP A 78 -5.89 -3.99 6.31
N ILE A 79 -5.06 -4.48 7.24
CA ILE A 79 -4.18 -5.65 7.03
C ILE A 79 -5.01 -6.88 6.68
N ALA A 80 -6.06 -7.19 7.45
CA ALA A 80 -6.91 -8.35 7.17
C ALA A 80 -7.53 -8.27 5.77
N LYS A 81 -8.10 -7.11 5.44
CA LYS A 81 -8.71 -6.86 4.13
C LYS A 81 -7.70 -6.93 2.98
N ALA A 82 -6.48 -6.44 3.18
CA ALA A 82 -5.42 -6.51 2.18
C ALA A 82 -4.99 -7.96 1.93
N GLN A 83 -4.89 -8.78 2.98
CA GLN A 83 -4.59 -10.20 2.83
C GLN A 83 -5.68 -10.94 2.05
N ASP A 84 -6.95 -10.60 2.27
CA ASP A 84 -8.06 -11.16 1.51
C ASP A 84 -7.98 -10.76 0.03
N TYR A 85 -7.77 -9.48 -0.26
CA TYR A 85 -7.58 -8.98 -1.64
C TYR A 85 -6.37 -9.60 -2.33
N TRP A 86 -5.32 -9.91 -1.58
CA TRP A 86 -4.14 -10.56 -2.14
C TRP A 86 -4.37 -12.05 -2.44
N ALA A 87 -5.17 -12.75 -1.62
CA ALA A 87 -5.60 -14.11 -1.92
C ALA A 87 -6.52 -14.13 -3.15
N ASP A 88 -7.48 -13.21 -3.24
CA ASP A 88 -8.35 -13.02 -4.41
C ASP A 88 -7.52 -12.78 -5.69
N TYR A 89 -6.56 -11.86 -5.64
CA TYR A 89 -5.68 -11.54 -6.78
C TYR A 89 -4.89 -12.75 -7.27
N ARG A 90 -4.45 -13.63 -6.37
CA ARG A 90 -3.69 -14.85 -6.70
C ARG A 90 -4.56 -16.04 -7.08
N GLY A 91 -5.89 -15.90 -7.06
CA GLY A 91 -6.82 -17.00 -7.33
C GLY A 91 -6.78 -18.09 -6.26
N GLU A 92 -6.42 -17.75 -5.03
CA GLU A 92 -6.32 -18.69 -3.89
C GLU A 92 -7.61 -18.77 -3.06
N LYS A 93 -8.72 -18.25 -3.60
CA LYS A 93 -10.00 -18.10 -2.91
C LYS A 93 -11.13 -18.74 -3.70
#